data_AF-A0AAU5Q384-F1
#
_entry.id   AF-A0AAU5Q384-F1
#
_cell.length_a   1.000
_cell.length_b   1.000
_cell.length_c   1.000
_cell.angle_alpha   90.00
_cell.angle_beta   90.00
_cell.angle_gamma   90.00
#
_symmetry.space_group_name_H-M   'P 1'
#
loop_
_entity.id
_entity.type
_entity.pdbx_description
1 polymer ?
#
loop_
_entity_poly.entity_id
_entity_poly.type
_entity_poly.pdbx_seq_one_letter_code
_entity_poly.pdbx_strand_id
1 'polypeptide(L)' 'MLATGRADHYYIDVPGRNGTFSGAMVQADIANNPKQLTAVRTKLNTWWAQREAEDATLDGIARTSGLDTRR' A
#
# COMPACT_ATOMS: atom_id res chain seq x y z
N MET A 1 -0.39 5.01 -23.81
CA MET A 1 0.06 4.80 -22.43
C MET A 1 1.30 3.92 -22.51
N LEU A 2 2.50 4.51 -22.35
CA LEU A 2 3.77 3.79 -22.51
C LEU A 2 4.05 3.00 -21.22
N ALA A 3 4.00 1.67 -21.30
CA ALA A 3 4.44 0.80 -20.22
C ALA A 3 5.97 0.82 -20.16
N THR A 4 6.54 1.69 -19.33
CA THR A 4 7.96 1.64 -18.98
C THR A 4 8.16 0.63 -17.87
N GLY A 5 8.42 -0.62 -18.25
CA GLY A 5 8.84 -1.70 -17.37
C GLY A 5 9.39 -2.82 -18.23
N ARG A 6 10.30 -3.62 -17.68
CA ARG A 6 10.59 -4.94 -18.26
C ARG A 6 9.24 -5.61 -18.59
N ALA A 7 9.15 -6.26 -19.75
CA ALA A 7 7.90 -6.69 -20.40
C ALA A 7 7.03 -7.69 -19.60
N ASP A 8 7.40 -7.98 -18.35
CA ASP A 8 6.84 -8.96 -17.45
C ASP A 8 6.16 -8.37 -16.22
N HIS A 9 6.13 -7.05 -16.03
CA HIS A 9 5.47 -6.43 -14.86
C HIS A 9 4.36 -5.45 -15.24
N TYR A 10 3.28 -5.49 -14.46
CA TYR A 10 2.11 -4.64 -14.60
C TYR A 10 1.90 -3.83 -13.33
N TYR A 11 1.56 -2.56 -13.50
CA TYR A 11 1.07 -1.74 -12.42
C TYR A 11 -0.40 -2.08 -12.16
N ILE A 12 -0.74 -2.35 -10.91
CA ILE A 12 -2.11 -2.63 -10.47
C ILE A 12 -2.57 -1.58 -9.49
N ASP A 13 -3.81 -1.12 -9.68
CA ASP A 13 -4.48 -0.29 -8.68
C ASP A 13 -4.95 -1.14 -7.51
N VAL A 14 -4.67 -0.63 -6.32
CA VAL A 14 -5.07 -1.17 -5.03
C VAL A 14 -5.95 -0.11 -4.37
N PRO A 15 -7.29 -0.26 -4.44
CA PRO A 15 -8.19 0.66 -3.77
C PRO A 15 -8.01 0.50 -2.26
N GLY A 16 -7.60 1.60 -1.62
CA GLY A 16 -7.49 1.72 -0.19
C GLY A 16 -8.86 1.91 0.46
N ARG A 17 -8.92 1.69 1.77
CA ARG A 17 -10.16 1.72 2.56
C ARG A 17 -10.80 3.13 2.62
N ASN A 18 -10.00 4.18 2.47
CA ASN A 18 -10.42 5.57 2.65
C ASN A 18 -10.65 6.30 1.30
N GLY A 19 -10.80 5.56 0.19
CA GLY A 19 -10.88 6.15 -1.15
C GLY A 19 -9.54 6.61 -1.72
N THR A 20 -8.44 6.40 -0.99
CA THR A 20 -7.08 6.59 -1.48
C THR A 20 -6.70 5.43 -2.41
N PHE A 21 -6.10 5.74 -3.55
CA PHE A 21 -5.54 4.72 -4.44
C PHE A 21 -4.06 4.56 -4.16
N SER A 22 -3.66 3.34 -3.82
CA SER A 22 -2.26 2.92 -3.89
C SER A 22 -2.08 2.05 -5.12
N GLY A 23 -0.83 1.81 -5.51
CA GLY A 23 -0.56 0.79 -6.51
C GLY A 23 0.72 0.02 -6.26
N ALA A 24 0.81 -1.11 -6.94
CA ALA A 24 1.94 -2.01 -6.85
C ALA A 24 2.34 -2.49 -8.25
N MET A 25 3.63 -2.70 -8.45
CA MET A 25 4.13 -3.47 -9.59
C MET A 25 4.04 -4.96 -9.24
N VAL A 26 3.39 -5.74 -10.10
CA VAL A 26 3.29 -7.19 -9.99
C VAL A 26 3.72 -7.86 -11.28
N GLN A 27 4.12 -9.11 -11.23
CA GLN A 27 4.43 -9.88 -12.43
C GLN A 27 3.18 -10.18 -13.26
N ALA A 28 3.38 -10.48 -14.54
CA ALA A 28 2.34 -10.77 -15.53
C ALA A 28 1.45 -11.95 -15.13
N ASP A 29 2.03 -12.99 -14.54
CA ASP A 29 1.30 -14.18 -14.08
C ASP A 29 0.33 -13.85 -12.93
N ILE A 30 0.73 -12.95 -12.03
CA ILE A 30 -0.11 -12.42 -10.95
C ILE A 30 -1.17 -11.47 -11.53
N ALA A 31 -0.78 -10.55 -12.42
CA ALA A 31 -1.69 -9.56 -13.01
C ALA A 31 -2.83 -10.22 -13.81
N ASN A 32 -2.51 -11.30 -14.54
CA ASN A 32 -3.47 -12.03 -15.36
C ASN A 32 -4.23 -13.12 -14.59
N ASN A 33 -3.97 -13.29 -13.28
CA ASN A 33 -4.66 -14.25 -12.43
C ASN A 33 -5.53 -13.53 -11.38
N PRO A 34 -6.87 -13.48 -11.56
CA PRO A 34 -7.76 -12.76 -10.66
C PRO A 34 -7.67 -13.18 -9.20
N LYS A 35 -7.40 -14.47 -8.94
CA LYS A 35 -7.26 -14.99 -7.56
C LYS A 35 -5.98 -14.48 -6.90
N GLN A 36 -4.87 -14.50 -7.63
CA GLN A 36 -3.60 -13.97 -7.11
C GLN A 36 -3.64 -12.45 -6.95
N LEU A 37 -4.21 -11.74 -7.94
CA LEU A 37 -4.41 -10.30 -7.88
C LEU A 37 -5.25 -9.90 -6.65
N THR A 38 -6.33 -10.64 -6.38
CA THR A 38 -7.15 -10.43 -5.18
C THR A 38 -6.35 -10.66 -3.90
N ALA A 39 -5.56 -11.74 -3.84
CA ALA A 39 -4.71 -12.02 -2.68
C ALA A 39 -3.65 -10.93 -2.44
N VAL A 40 -3.04 -10.40 -3.50
CA VAL A 40 -2.08 -9.28 -3.41
C VAL A 40 -2.76 -8.02 -2.90
N ARG A 41 -3.91 -7.65 -3.46
CA ARG A 41 -4.70 -6.50 -3.00
C ARG A 41 -5.07 -6.61 -1.53
N THR A 42 -5.54 -7.79 -1.09
CA THR A 42 -5.85 -8.03 0.32
C THR A 42 -4.63 -7.86 1.21
N LYS A 43 -3.49 -8.46 0.86
CA LYS A 43 -2.24 -8.34 1.63
C LYS A 43 -1.77 -6.89 1.75
N LEU A 44 -1.78 -6.13 0.65
CA LEU A 44 -1.39 -4.73 0.64
C LEU A 44 -2.33 -3.88 1.51
N ASN A 45 -3.63 -4.12 1.42
CA ASN A 45 -4.60 -3.43 2.28
C ASN A 45 -4.40 -3.74 3.77
N THR A 46 -4.10 -5.01 4.12
CA THR A 46 -3.76 -5.37 5.51
C THR A 46 -2.48 -4.69 5.98
N TRP A 47 -1.44 -4.67 5.15
CA TRP A 47 -0.17 -4.03 5.48
C TRP A 47 -0.34 -2.52 5.69
N TRP A 48 -1.08 -1.83 4.81
CA TRP A 48 -1.38 -0.41 4.97
C TRP A 48 -2.13 -0.11 6.27
N ALA A 49 -3.14 -0.93 6.61
CA ALA A 49 -3.87 -0.76 7.87
C ALA A 49 -2.96 -0.96 9.11
N GLN A 50 -1.99 -1.88 9.03
CA GLN A 50 -1.00 -2.06 10.09
C GLN A 50 -0.04 -0.88 10.21
N ARG A 51 0.44 -0.35 9.07
CA ARG A 51 1.26 0.86 9.03
C ARG A 51 0.54 2.07 9.62
N GLU A 52 -0.71 2.31 9.24
CA GLU A 52 -1.51 3.40 9.81
C GLU A 52 -1.67 3.28 11.33
N ALA A 53 -1.85 2.06 11.85
CA ALA A 53 -1.95 1.82 13.30
C ALA A 53 -0.61 2.04 14.03
N GLU A 54 0.50 1.62 13.42
CA GLU A 54 1.85 1.89 13.93
C GLU A 54 2.15 3.39 13.95
N ASP A 55 1.87 4.09 12.85
CA ASP A 55 2.07 5.54 12.72
C ASP A 55 1.24 6.31 13.75
N ALA A 56 -0.03 5.93 13.96
CA ALA A 56 -0.87 6.52 15.00
C ALA A 56 -0.30 6.30 16.42
N THR A 57 0.30 5.14 16.67
CA THR A 57 0.96 4.82 17.95
C THR A 57 2.20 5.68 18.15
N LEU A 58 3.05 5.80 17.12
CA LEU A 58 4.24 6.64 17.14
C LEU A 58 3.91 8.12 17.30
N ASP A 59 2.89 8.62 16.61
CA ASP A 59 2.38 9.99 16.77
C ASP A 59 1.84 10.24 18.19
N GLY A 60 1.25 9.22 18.83
CA GLY A 60 0.86 9.27 20.25
C GLY A 60 2.06 9.41 21.17
N ILE A 61 3.12 8.63 20.93
CA ILE A 61 4.38 8.67 21.70
C ILE A 61 5.10 10.01 21.47
N ALA A 62 5.20 10.50 20.25
CA ALA A 62 5.85 11.77 19.94
C ALA A 62 5.20 12.94 20.69
N ARG A 63 3.85 12.97 20.74
CA ARG A 63 3.08 13.97 21.49
C ARG A 63 3.31 13.90 23.00
N THR A 64 3.37 12.70 23.59
CA THR A 64 3.58 12.56 25.05
C THR A 64 5.02 12.76 25.48
N SER A 65 5.98 12.44 24.61
CA SER A 65 7.42 12.60 24.86
C SER A 65 7.95 14.02 24.59
N GLY A 66 7.12 14.93 24.04
CA GLY A 66 7.53 16.28 23.67
C GLY A 66 8.46 16.34 22.45
N LEU A 67 8.57 15.23 21.70
CA LEU A 67 9.32 15.13 20.45
C LEU A 67 8.50 15.59 19.23
N ASP A 68 7.24 15.97 19.44
CA ASP A 68 6.39 16.49 18.38
C ASP A 68 6.87 17.88 17.91
N THR A 69 7.50 17.90 16.73
CA THR A 69 8.01 19.12 16.08
C THR A 69 6.94 19.87 15.28
N ARG A 70 5.69 19.41 15.24
CA ARG A 70 4.59 20.04 14.48
C ARG A 70 3.93 21.22 15.23
N ARG A 71 4.65 21.92 16.11
CA ARG A 71 4.17 23.12 16.81
C ARG A 71 4.27 24.38 15.96
#